data_AF-A0A7Y3I8U5-F1
#
_entry.id   AF-A0A7Y3I8U5-F1
#
_cell.length_a   1.000
_cell.length_b   1.000
_cell.length_c   1.000
_cell.angle_alpha   90.00
_cell.angle_beta   90.00
_cell.angle_gamma   90.00
#
_symmetry.space_group_name_H-M   'P 1'
#
loop_
_entity.id
_entity.type
_entity.pdbx_description
1 polymer ?
#
loop_
_entity_poly.entity_id
_entity_poly.type
_entity_poly.pdbx_seq_one_letter_code
_entity_poly.pdbx_strand_id
1 'polypeptide(L)'
;MRQERLWFARKFHFDIPLDCGPNVVERLRGTPARVEEMLAGLPDPLVRARSGDDWSILENVGHLADLEELWETRIGELLSGDVETLSPADLENRKTHEADHNQRPTADVTRELRSLRDRILGQVDGLKTADFGRTALHP
;
A
#
# COMPACT_ATOMS: atom_id res chain seq x y z
N MET A 1 -7.77 18.15 -21.52
CA MET A 1 -6.72 17.97 -20.49
C MET A 1 -7.40 17.80 -19.14
N ARG A 2 -7.21 16.66 -18.47
CA ARG A 2 -7.70 16.49 -17.09
C ARG A 2 -6.79 17.31 -16.18
N GLN A 3 -7.35 18.27 -15.47
CA GLN A 3 -6.59 19.02 -14.47
C GLN A 3 -6.47 18.13 -13.24
N GLU A 4 -5.34 17.45 -13.12
CA GLU A 4 -5.07 16.58 -11.97
C GLU A 4 -4.57 17.44 -10.80
N ARG A 5 -5.25 17.34 -9.65
CA ARG A 5 -4.73 17.91 -8.40
C ARG A 5 -3.47 17.15 -8.00
N LEU A 6 -2.39 17.90 -7.73
CA LEU A 6 -1.18 17.39 -7.09
C LEU A 6 -1.55 16.62 -5.82
N TRP A 7 -0.86 15.51 -5.58
CA TRP A 7 -1.14 14.61 -4.46
C TRP A 7 -1.14 15.35 -3.11
N PHE A 8 -0.12 16.16 -2.84
CA PHE A 8 0.02 16.96 -1.62
C PHE A 8 -1.01 18.09 -1.47
N ALA A 9 -1.71 18.46 -2.54
CA ALA A 9 -2.79 19.43 -2.48
C ALA A 9 -4.16 18.77 -2.17
N ARG A 10 -4.22 17.45 -2.06
CA ARG A 10 -5.45 16.72 -1.73
C ARG A 10 -5.76 16.87 -0.24
N LYS A 11 -7.03 17.12 0.06
CA LYS A 11 -7.57 17.09 1.43
C LYS A 11 -8.42 15.85 1.59
N PHE A 12 -8.18 15.11 2.67
CA PHE A 12 -8.93 13.92 3.01
C PHE A 12 -9.84 14.21 4.20
N HIS A 13 -11.07 13.73 4.11
CA HIS A 13 -12.04 13.78 5.19
C HIS A 13 -12.13 12.38 5.79
N PHE A 14 -11.88 12.26 7.09
CA PHE A 14 -11.89 10.98 7.82
C PHE A 14 -13.17 10.82 8.63
N ASP A 15 -14.28 11.34 8.12
CA ASP A 15 -15.62 11.31 8.74
C ASP A 15 -16.31 9.94 8.54
N ILE A 16 -15.54 8.85 8.40
CA ILE A 16 -16.04 7.51 8.17
C ILE A 16 -16.44 6.90 9.51
N PRO A 17 -17.71 6.50 9.72
CA PRO A 17 -18.13 5.81 10.93
C PRO A 17 -17.30 4.54 11.19
N LEU A 18 -16.94 4.26 12.44
CA LEU A 18 -16.07 3.12 12.78
C LEU A 18 -16.66 1.76 12.39
N ASP A 19 -17.99 1.64 12.40
CA ASP A 19 -18.71 0.44 11.95
C ASP A 19 -18.59 0.20 10.43
N CYS A 20 -18.16 1.21 9.66
CA CYS A 20 -17.81 1.06 8.26
C CYS A 20 -16.36 0.57 8.05
N GLY A 21 -15.58 0.31 9.11
CA GLY A 21 -14.21 -0.24 9.03
C GLY A 21 -14.08 -1.44 8.08
N PRO A 22 -14.96 -2.46 8.14
CA PRO A 22 -14.94 -3.59 7.21
C PRO A 22 -15.04 -3.18 5.73
N ASN A 23 -15.78 -2.12 5.39
CA ASN A 23 -15.88 -1.65 4.01
C ASN A 23 -14.55 -1.09 3.48
N VAL A 24 -13.72 -0.52 4.37
CA VAL A 24 -12.37 -0.06 4.02
C VAL A 24 -11.44 -1.26 3.84
N VAL A 25 -11.54 -2.26 4.72
CA VAL A 25 -10.77 -3.52 4.62
C VAL A 25 -11.06 -4.23 3.29
N GLU A 26 -12.31 -4.29 2.83
CA GLU A 26 -12.64 -4.92 1.55
C GLU A 26 -12.03 -4.20 0.34
N ARG A 27 -11.88 -2.86 0.41
CA ARG A 27 -11.16 -2.13 -0.64
C ARG A 27 -9.69 -2.53 -0.69
N LEU A 28 -9.07 -2.66 0.48
CA LEU A 28 -7.69 -3.08 0.69
C LEU A 28 -7.48 -4.52 0.19
N ARG A 29 -8.44 -5.42 0.48
CA ARG A 29 -8.45 -6.83 0.02
C ARG A 29 -8.44 -6.96 -1.50
N GLY A 30 -9.20 -6.11 -2.18
CA GLY A 30 -9.28 -6.18 -3.65
C GLY A 30 -8.05 -5.64 -4.39
N THR A 31 -7.07 -5.00 -3.72
CA THR A 31 -5.94 -4.35 -4.42
C THR A 31 -5.08 -5.34 -5.22
N PRO A 32 -4.59 -6.47 -4.66
CA PRO A 32 -3.74 -7.38 -5.41
C PRO A 32 -4.43 -7.96 -6.64
N ALA A 33 -5.70 -8.34 -6.53
CA ALA A 33 -6.48 -8.87 -7.66
C ALA A 33 -6.66 -7.85 -8.79
N ARG A 34 -6.91 -6.57 -8.46
CA ARG A 34 -7.00 -5.50 -9.47
C ARG A 34 -5.66 -5.25 -10.15
N VAL A 35 -4.56 -5.28 -9.40
CA VAL A 35 -3.21 -5.13 -9.96
C VAL A 35 -2.91 -6.25 -10.94
N GLU A 36 -3.13 -7.50 -10.55
CA GLU A 36 -2.92 -8.66 -11.42
C GLU A 36 -3.73 -8.56 -12.72
N GLU A 37 -5.03 -8.22 -12.62
CA GLU A 37 -5.90 -8.03 -13.78
C GLU A 37 -5.41 -6.90 -14.70
N MET A 38 -5.01 -5.76 -14.11
CA MET A 38 -4.48 -4.63 -14.89
C MET A 38 -3.19 -4.97 -15.64
N LEU A 39 -2.37 -5.89 -15.12
CA LEU A 39 -1.11 -6.29 -15.75
C LEU A 39 -1.26 -7.45 -16.75
N ALA A 40 -2.27 -8.30 -16.60
CA ALA A 40 -2.41 -9.56 -17.36
C ALA A 40 -2.43 -9.36 -18.89
N GLY A 41 -2.94 -8.24 -19.38
CA GLY A 41 -3.03 -7.92 -20.81
C GLY A 41 -1.88 -7.07 -21.37
N LEU A 42 -0.91 -6.67 -20.54
CA LEU A 42 0.13 -5.73 -20.95
C LEU A 42 1.39 -6.46 -21.46
N PRO A 43 2.01 -5.97 -22.56
CA PRO A 43 3.32 -6.47 -22.98
C PRO A 43 4.38 -6.26 -21.90
N ASP A 44 5.23 -7.25 -21.65
CA ASP A 44 6.30 -7.15 -20.64
C ASP A 44 7.22 -5.92 -20.82
N PRO A 45 7.64 -5.52 -22.03
CA PRO A 45 8.42 -4.30 -22.22
C PRO A 45 7.70 -3.03 -21.76
N LEU A 46 6.37 -2.98 -21.86
CA LEU A 46 5.57 -1.85 -21.38
C LEU A 46 5.49 -1.83 -19.85
N VAL A 47 5.32 -3.01 -19.24
CA VAL A 47 5.27 -3.16 -17.78
C VAL A 47 6.55 -2.67 -17.10
N ARG A 48 7.70 -2.85 -17.77
CA ARG A 48 9.04 -2.46 -17.27
C ARG A 48 9.53 -1.11 -17.78
N ALA A 49 8.81 -0.47 -18.70
CA ALA A 49 9.24 0.79 -19.29
C ALA A 49 9.22 1.91 -18.25
N ARG A 50 10.33 2.63 -18.13
CA ARG A 50 10.43 3.89 -17.40
C ARG A 50 10.20 5.08 -18.33
N SER A 51 9.67 6.17 -17.79
CA SER A 51 9.49 7.43 -18.51
C SER A 51 10.40 8.49 -17.90
N GLY A 52 11.61 8.63 -18.43
CA GLY A 52 12.64 9.47 -17.81
C GLY A 52 13.00 8.93 -16.42
N ASP A 53 12.92 9.78 -15.40
CA ASP A 53 13.23 9.42 -14.02
C ASP A 53 12.06 8.74 -13.30
N ASP A 54 10.86 8.73 -13.88
CA ASP A 54 9.68 8.12 -13.29
C ASP A 54 9.82 6.59 -13.21
N TRP A 55 9.17 6.01 -12.19
CA TRP A 55 9.06 4.58 -12.03
C TRP A 55 8.20 3.96 -13.13
N SER A 56 8.61 2.78 -13.57
CA SER A 56 7.82 1.89 -14.40
C SER A 56 6.58 1.38 -13.68
N ILE A 57 5.67 0.73 -14.42
CA ILE A 57 4.48 0.11 -13.83
C ILE A 57 4.90 -0.95 -12.79
N LEU A 58 5.90 -1.77 -13.09
CA LEU A 58 6.34 -2.83 -12.17
C LEU A 58 7.02 -2.28 -10.92
N GLU A 59 7.80 -1.21 -11.03
CA GLU A 59 8.38 -0.52 -9.87
C GLU A 59 7.30 0.11 -8.99
N ASN A 60 6.24 0.68 -9.57
CA ASN A 60 5.08 1.15 -8.79
C ASN A 60 4.38 0.01 -8.04
N VAL A 61 4.23 -1.16 -8.66
CA VAL A 61 3.64 -2.34 -8.00
C VAL A 61 4.56 -2.90 -6.92
N GLY A 62 5.86 -2.96 -7.18
CA GLY A 62 6.87 -3.35 -6.20
C GLY A 62 6.91 -2.41 -5.01
N HIS A 63 6.77 -1.10 -5.24
CA HIS A 63 6.66 -0.11 -4.17
C HIS A 63 5.46 -0.36 -3.24
N LEU A 64 4.31 -0.79 -3.78
CA LEU A 64 3.17 -1.18 -2.94
C LEU A 64 3.54 -2.33 -2.00
N ALA A 65 4.29 -3.32 -2.48
CA ALA A 65 4.78 -4.42 -1.65
C ALA A 65 5.81 -3.93 -0.62
N ASP A 66 6.72 -3.04 -1.01
CA ASP A 66 7.75 -2.47 -0.14
C ASP A 66 7.17 -1.79 1.11
N LEU A 67 6.01 -1.12 0.94
CA LEU A 67 5.29 -0.40 2.00
C LEU A 67 4.51 -1.29 2.97
N GLU A 68 4.20 -2.55 2.62
CA GLU A 68 3.39 -3.43 3.49
C GLU A 68 4.03 -3.63 4.86
N GLU A 69 5.37 -3.66 4.94
CA GLU A 69 6.11 -3.76 6.20
C GLU A 69 5.87 -2.56 7.13
N LEU A 70 5.82 -1.35 6.58
CA LEU A 70 5.49 -0.14 7.34
C LEU A 70 4.03 -0.17 7.81
N TRP A 71 3.11 -0.64 6.97
CA TRP A 71 1.70 -0.77 7.34
C TRP A 71 1.48 -1.78 8.45
N GLU A 72 2.12 -2.96 8.37
CA GLU A 72 2.09 -3.98 9.42
C GLU A 72 2.62 -3.41 10.75
N THR A 73 3.74 -2.68 10.71
CA THR A 73 4.31 -2.01 11.88
C THR A 73 3.33 -1.02 12.50
N ARG A 74 2.75 -0.12 11.69
CA ARG A 74 1.81 0.91 12.16
C ARG A 74 0.51 0.34 12.71
N ILE A 75 0.02 -0.76 12.14
CA ILE A 75 -1.15 -1.46 12.68
C ILE A 75 -0.81 -2.04 14.06
N GLY A 76 0.35 -2.69 14.21
CA GLY A 76 0.81 -3.17 15.51
C GLY A 76 0.94 -2.05 16.56
N GLU A 77 1.55 -0.93 16.18
CA GLU A 77 1.68 0.27 17.01
C GLU A 77 0.32 0.79 17.49
N LEU A 78 -0.65 0.99 16.57
CA LEU A 78 -2.00 1.43 16.91
C LEU A 78 -2.71 0.46 17.85
N LEU A 79 -2.61 -0.85 17.58
CA LEU A 79 -3.26 -1.90 18.38
C LEU A 79 -2.64 -2.04 19.78
N SER A 80 -1.32 -1.86 19.91
CA SER A 80 -0.64 -1.85 21.20
C SER A 80 -1.06 -0.64 22.06
N GLY A 81 -1.18 0.54 21.43
CA GLY A 81 -1.40 1.80 22.13
C GLY A 81 -0.18 2.29 22.92
N ASP A 82 0.99 1.69 22.69
CA ASP A 82 2.21 1.93 23.48
C ASP A 82 3.12 3.02 22.89
N VAL A 83 2.78 3.56 21.71
CA VAL A 83 3.56 4.61 21.04
C VAL A 83 2.79 5.92 20.96
N GLU A 84 3.48 7.03 21.21
CA GLU A 84 2.92 8.37 21.01
C GLU A 84 2.85 8.75 19.52
N THR A 85 3.89 8.38 18.76
CA THR A 85 4.06 8.70 17.34
C THR A 85 4.33 7.43 16.55
N LEU A 86 3.67 7.28 15.40
CA LEU A 86 3.85 6.14 14.50
C LEU A 86 5.22 6.13 13.82
N SER A 87 5.68 4.95 13.40
CA SER A 87 6.91 4.79 12.64
C SER A 87 6.90 5.65 11.35
N PRO A 88 7.98 6.42 11.06
CA PRO A 88 8.06 7.29 9.88
C PRO A 88 8.17 6.49 8.57
N ALA A 89 7.65 7.07 7.49
CA ALA A 89 7.85 6.54 6.15
C ALA A 89 9.20 7.00 5.59
N ASP A 90 9.85 6.15 4.79
CA ASP A 90 11.01 6.52 4.00
C ASP A 90 10.59 7.34 2.78
N LEU A 91 10.65 8.67 2.89
CA LEU A 91 10.24 9.58 1.81
C LEU A 91 11.20 9.55 0.62
N GLU A 92 12.39 8.98 0.78
CA GLU A 92 13.35 8.77 -0.31
C GLU A 92 13.03 7.50 -1.13
N ASN A 93 12.09 6.66 -0.67
CA ASN A 93 11.72 5.40 -1.32
C ASN A 93 12.93 4.50 -1.65
N ARG A 94 13.94 4.49 -0.77
CA ARG A 94 15.22 3.83 -1.00
C ARG A 94 15.06 2.36 -1.32
N LYS A 95 14.19 1.67 -0.57
CA LYS A 95 13.86 0.25 -0.77
C LYS A 95 13.41 -0.02 -2.21
N THR A 96 12.53 0.82 -2.76
CA THR A 96 12.05 0.67 -4.13
C THR A 96 13.14 0.91 -5.17
N HIS A 97 14.04 1.87 -4.93
CA HIS A 97 15.18 2.13 -5.80
C HIS A 97 16.21 1.00 -5.79
N GLU A 98 16.38 0.31 -4.67
CA GLU A 98 17.38 -0.75 -4.46
C GLU A 98 16.84 -2.16 -4.76
N ALA A 99 15.52 -2.35 -4.84
CA ALA A 99 14.89 -3.67 -4.96
C ALA A 99 14.94 -4.28 -6.38
N ASP A 100 15.42 -3.54 -7.38
CA ASP A 100 15.53 -3.99 -8.77
C ASP A 100 14.26 -4.69 -9.29
N HIS A 101 13.07 -4.14 -8.97
CA HIS A 101 11.78 -4.75 -9.31
C HIS A 101 11.66 -5.12 -10.80
N ASN A 102 12.25 -4.31 -11.69
CA ASN A 102 12.28 -4.56 -13.13
C ASN A 102 13.15 -5.74 -13.57
N GLN A 103 13.97 -6.32 -12.70
CA GLN A 103 14.73 -7.55 -12.97
C GLN A 103 14.00 -8.81 -12.50
N ARG A 104 12.86 -8.67 -11.82
CA ARG A 104 12.08 -9.78 -11.27
C ARG A 104 10.94 -10.18 -12.21
N PRO A 105 10.52 -11.46 -12.20
CA PRO A 105 9.29 -11.86 -12.88
C PRO A 105 8.09 -11.08 -12.34
N THR A 106 7.23 -10.56 -13.23
CA THR A 106 6.04 -9.77 -12.83
C THR A 106 5.12 -10.57 -11.89
N ALA A 107 5.03 -11.89 -12.11
CA ALA A 107 4.27 -12.80 -11.25
C ALA A 107 4.83 -12.89 -9.82
N ASP A 108 6.14 -12.69 -9.64
CA ASP A 108 6.76 -12.76 -8.31
C ASP A 108 6.50 -11.48 -7.52
N VAL A 109 6.61 -10.32 -8.16
CA VAL A 109 6.32 -9.02 -7.54
C VAL A 109 4.83 -8.93 -7.13
N THR A 110 3.92 -9.36 -8.00
CA THR A 110 2.48 -9.37 -7.70
C THR A 110 2.11 -10.39 -6.63
N ARG A 111 2.72 -11.58 -6.63
CA ARG A 111 2.52 -12.59 -5.58
C ARG A 111 3.06 -12.13 -4.23
N GLU A 112 4.19 -11.42 -4.22
CA GLU A 112 4.74 -10.83 -3.00
C GLU A 112 3.79 -9.79 -2.42
N LEU A 113 3.30 -8.84 -3.25
CA LEU A 113 2.29 -7.87 -2.83
C LEU A 113 1.07 -8.57 -2.22
N ARG A 114 0.55 -9.61 -2.88
CA ARG A 114 -0.58 -10.40 -2.37
C ARG A 114 -0.28 -11.04 -1.02
N SER A 115 0.85 -11.73 -0.91
CA SER A 115 1.24 -12.44 0.31
C SER A 115 1.39 -11.50 1.50
N LEU A 116 2.07 -10.36 1.31
CA LEU A 116 2.24 -9.35 2.34
C LEU A 116 0.89 -8.71 2.71
N ARG A 117 0.05 -8.44 1.72
CA ARG A 117 -1.30 -7.90 1.95
C ARG A 117 -2.18 -8.86 2.74
N ASP A 118 -2.13 -10.16 2.42
CA ASP A 118 -2.91 -11.18 3.13
C ASP A 118 -2.50 -11.30 4.61
N ARG A 119 -1.23 -11.04 4.95
CA ARG A 119 -0.78 -10.96 6.36
C ARG A 119 -1.46 -9.81 7.09
N ILE A 120 -1.47 -8.62 6.49
CA ILE A 120 -2.15 -7.44 7.05
C ILE A 120 -3.65 -7.71 7.21
N LEU A 121 -4.29 -8.29 6.19
CA LEU A 121 -5.70 -8.66 6.23
C LEU A 121 -6.01 -9.63 7.36
N GLY A 122 -5.14 -10.64 7.57
CA GLY A 122 -5.27 -11.57 8.69
C GLY A 122 -5.23 -10.89 10.07
N GLN A 123 -4.50 -9.79 10.22
CA GLN A 123 -4.52 -8.99 11.45
C GLN A 123 -5.81 -8.19 11.60
N VAL A 124 -6.26 -7.52 10.51
CA VAL A 124 -7.41 -6.60 10.59
C VAL A 124 -8.77 -7.31 10.57
N ASP A 125 -8.86 -8.53 10.02
CA ASP A 125 -10.10 -9.32 9.96
C ASP A 125 -10.61 -9.73 11.36
N GLY A 126 -9.72 -9.81 12.34
CA GLY A 126 -10.06 -10.13 13.74
C GLY A 126 -10.45 -8.93 14.60
N LEU A 127 -10.37 -7.71 14.07
CA LEU A 127 -10.56 -6.49 14.87
C LEU A 127 -12.03 -6.21 15.16
N LYS A 128 -12.28 -5.65 16.34
CA LYS A 128 -13.60 -5.16 16.74
C LYS A 128 -13.77 -3.72 16.25
N THR A 129 -15.02 -3.26 16.15
CA THR A 129 -15.34 -1.87 15.79
C THR A 129 -14.58 -0.84 16.63
N ALA A 130 -14.38 -1.11 17.93
CA ALA A 130 -13.64 -0.22 18.83
C ALA A 130 -12.14 -0.12 18.48
N ASP A 131 -11.54 -1.16 17.90
CA ASP A 131 -10.12 -1.14 17.53
C ASP A 131 -9.83 -0.17 16.38
N PHE A 132 -10.79 0.04 15.47
CA PHE A 132 -10.68 1.05 14.41
C PHE A 132 -10.64 2.50 14.94
N GLY A 133 -11.00 2.72 16.20
CA GLY A 133 -10.96 4.03 16.84
C GLY A 133 -9.62 4.37 17.51
N ARG A 134 -8.61 3.49 17.42
CA ARG A 134 -7.28 3.71 18.01
C ARG A 134 -6.51 4.76 17.22
N THR A 135 -5.74 5.59 17.92
CA THR A 135 -5.03 6.73 17.34
C THR A 135 -3.64 6.89 17.93
N ALA A 136 -2.71 7.38 17.12
CA ALA A 136 -1.39 7.87 17.52
C ALA A 136 -1.02 9.07 16.62
N LEU A 137 0.02 9.82 16.96
CA LEU A 137 0.48 10.93 16.13
C LEU A 137 1.10 10.39 14.83
N HIS A 138 0.74 11.00 13.70
CA HIS A 138 1.46 10.74 12.46
C HIS A 138 2.81 11.50 12.49
N PRO A 139 3.92 10.85 12.11
CA PRO A 139 5.25 11.47 12.08
C PRO A 139 5.37 12.58 11.04
#